data_AF-A0A7S0F433-F1
#
_entry.id   AF-A0A7S0F433-F1
#
_cell.length_a   1.000
_cell.length_b   1.000
_cell.length_c   1.000
_cell.angle_alpha   90.00
_cell.angle_beta   90.00
_cell.angle_gamma   90.00
#
_symmetry.space_group_name_H-M   'P 1'
#
loop_
_entity.id
_entity.type
_entity.pdbx_description
1 polymer ?
#
loop_
_entity_poly.entity_id
_entity_poly.type
_entity_poly.pdbx_seq_one_letter_code
_entity_poly.pdbx_strand_id
1 'polypeptide(L)'
;KFSKPSTSRPPELYGGSRSAAPDAAQLPAVQRDFYLEHPDVSSLTPEQVHALRAQLSITIHGDAARCPNPVGSFVQASFPQYILDALLKVGFSAPTAIQRQGWPVAMKGIDV
;
A
#
# COMPACT_ATOMS: atom_id res chain seq x y z
N LYS A 1 -2.22 -15.03 67.75
CA LYS A 1 -1.71 -15.96 66.72
C LYS A 1 -2.86 -16.28 65.78
N PHE A 2 -2.93 -15.64 64.61
CA PHE A 2 -3.98 -15.87 63.61
C PHE A 2 -3.31 -16.07 62.26
N SER A 3 -3.39 -17.30 61.76
CA SER A 3 -2.86 -17.73 60.47
C SER A 3 -3.85 -17.32 59.38
N LYS A 4 -3.39 -16.56 58.37
CA LYS A 4 -4.23 -16.20 57.21
C LYS A 4 -4.35 -17.39 56.26
N PRO A 5 -5.54 -17.69 55.71
CA PRO A 5 -5.71 -18.77 54.75
C PRO A 5 -5.17 -18.38 53.37
N SER A 6 -4.55 -19.37 52.71
CA SER A 6 -4.08 -19.31 51.32
C SER A 6 -5.27 -19.15 50.38
N THR A 7 -5.40 -17.98 49.75
CA THR A 7 -6.35 -17.76 48.65
C THR A 7 -5.68 -18.15 47.34
N SER A 8 -6.11 -19.29 46.81
CA SER A 8 -5.81 -19.79 45.47
C SER A 8 -6.23 -18.78 44.40
N ARG A 9 -5.30 -18.41 43.53
CA ARG A 9 -5.51 -17.57 42.34
C ARG A 9 -6.43 -18.30 41.36
N PRO A 10 -7.51 -17.69 40.84
CA PRO A 10 -8.30 -18.31 39.79
C PRO A 10 -7.48 -18.41 38.49
N PRO A 11 -7.67 -19.44 37.66
CA PRO A 11 -6.98 -19.53 36.37
C PRO A 11 -7.49 -18.43 35.44
N GLU A 12 -6.58 -17.69 34.84
CA GLU A 12 -6.87 -16.71 33.79
C GLU A 12 -7.51 -17.41 32.59
N LEU A 13 -8.83 -17.26 32.44
CA LEU A 13 -9.57 -17.61 31.23
C LEU A 13 -9.41 -16.49 30.19
N TYR A 14 -8.20 -16.31 29.67
CA TYR A 14 -7.96 -15.55 28.42
C TYR A 14 -6.71 -16.05 27.70
N GLY A 15 -6.61 -17.37 27.55
CA GLY A 15 -5.63 -18.04 26.69
C GLY A 15 -6.24 -18.41 25.35
N GLY A 16 -6.75 -17.44 24.59
CA GLY A 16 -7.13 -17.65 23.20
C GLY A 16 -5.87 -17.92 22.37
N SER A 17 -5.44 -19.18 22.33
CA SER A 17 -4.35 -19.61 21.44
C SER A 17 -4.70 -19.21 20.02
N ARG A 18 -3.91 -18.31 19.42
CA ARG A 18 -3.93 -18.13 17.96
C ARG A 18 -3.68 -19.52 17.37
N SER A 19 -4.70 -20.11 16.74
CA SER A 19 -4.55 -21.35 15.97
C SER A 19 -3.34 -21.18 15.06
N ALA A 20 -2.51 -22.24 14.97
CA ALA A 20 -1.33 -22.25 14.13
C ALA A 20 -1.65 -21.65 12.76
N ALA A 21 -0.84 -20.69 12.31
CA ALA A 21 -1.01 -20.11 11.00
C ALA A 21 -1.06 -21.25 9.96
N PRO A 22 -1.99 -21.21 9.00
CA PRO A 22 -2.06 -22.23 7.97
C PRO A 22 -0.70 -22.35 7.28
N ASP A 23 -0.32 -23.57 6.93
CA ASP A 23 0.90 -23.84 6.19
C ASP A 23 0.90 -22.99 4.91
N ALA A 24 1.93 -22.15 4.74
CA ALA A 24 2.01 -21.21 3.62
C ALA A 24 1.94 -21.91 2.26
N ALA A 25 2.29 -23.21 2.21
CA ALA A 25 2.18 -24.05 1.02
C ALA A 25 0.73 -24.41 0.61
N GLN A 26 -0.25 -24.23 1.50
CA GLN A 26 -1.65 -24.57 1.26
C GLN A 26 -2.54 -23.36 0.96
N LEU A 27 -1.98 -22.14 0.97
CA LEU A 27 -2.71 -20.92 0.65
C LEU A 27 -2.81 -20.75 -0.88
N PRO A 28 -3.99 -20.35 -1.40
CA PRO A 28 -4.11 -20.01 -2.81
C PRO A 28 -3.17 -18.85 -3.15
N ALA A 29 -2.55 -18.92 -4.33
CA ALA A 29 -1.71 -17.84 -4.81
C ALA A 29 -2.52 -16.54 -4.93
N VAL A 30 -2.07 -15.49 -4.25
CA VAL A 30 -2.68 -14.16 -4.34
C VAL A 30 -1.97 -13.38 -5.43
N GLN A 31 -2.69 -12.94 -6.45
CA GLN A 31 -2.16 -11.96 -7.40
C GLN A 31 -1.88 -10.67 -6.62
N ARG A 32 -0.63 -10.20 -6.66
CA ARG A 32 -0.18 -9.00 -5.93
C ARG A 32 0.00 -7.78 -6.82
N ASP A 33 0.21 -8.01 -8.11
CA ASP A 33 0.36 -6.95 -9.10
C ASP A 33 -0.95 -6.75 -9.87
N PHE A 34 -1.57 -5.60 -9.62
CA PHE A 34 -2.74 -5.12 -10.33
C PHE A 34 -2.44 -3.81 -11.06
N TYR A 35 -1.18 -3.36 -11.05
CA TYR A 35 -0.79 -2.11 -11.68
C TYR A 35 -0.58 -2.32 -13.16
N LEU A 36 -1.40 -1.63 -13.98
CA LEU A 36 -1.17 -1.50 -15.40
C LEU A 36 -0.62 -0.10 -15.66
N GLU A 37 0.66 0.01 -16.00
CA GLU A 37 1.25 1.33 -16.25
C GLU A 37 0.67 1.96 -17.52
N HIS A 38 0.28 3.23 -17.43
CA HIS A 38 -0.24 3.97 -18.58
C HIS A 38 0.89 4.26 -19.60
N PRO A 39 0.65 4.22 -20.92
CA PRO A 39 1.67 4.51 -21.94
C PRO A 39 2.43 5.83 -21.70
N ASP A 40 1.72 6.90 -21.34
CA ASP A 40 2.33 8.20 -21.00
C ASP A 40 3.33 8.12 -19.84
N VAL A 41 3.11 7.23 -18.88
CA VAL A 41 3.97 7.06 -17.71
C VAL A 41 5.15 6.16 -18.04
N SER A 42 4.94 5.13 -18.85
CA SER A 42 6.00 4.23 -19.35
C SER A 42 6.96 4.90 -20.33
N SER A 43 6.48 5.93 -21.05
CA SER A 43 7.28 6.68 -22.04
C SER A 43 8.12 7.80 -21.42
N LEU A 44 7.96 8.06 -20.12
CA LEU A 44 8.76 9.06 -19.42
C LEU A 44 10.24 8.66 -19.39
N THR A 45 11.11 9.59 -19.76
CA THR A 45 12.55 9.40 -19.60
C THR A 45 12.95 9.47 -18.12
N PRO A 46 14.08 8.87 -17.73
CA PRO A 46 14.57 8.97 -16.35
C PRO A 46 14.72 10.43 -15.86
N GLU A 47 15.10 11.34 -16.75
CA GLU A 47 15.22 12.77 -16.48
C GLU A 47 13.86 13.42 -16.22
N GLN A 48 12.84 13.08 -17.01
CA GLN A 48 11.47 13.55 -16.82
C GLN A 48 10.88 13.02 -15.51
N VAL A 49 11.12 11.76 -15.17
CA VAL A 49 10.71 11.17 -13.89
C VAL A 49 11.39 11.90 -12.72
N HIS A 50 12.69 12.18 -12.84
CA HIS A 50 13.42 12.91 -11.82
C HIS A 50 12.89 14.35 -11.65
N ALA A 51 12.67 15.06 -12.76
CA ALA A 51 12.08 16.40 -12.74
C ALA A 51 10.69 16.41 -12.12
N LEU A 52 9.85 15.42 -12.45
CA LEU A 52 8.51 15.28 -11.89
C LEU A 52 8.56 15.00 -10.37
N ARG A 53 9.45 14.11 -9.93
CA ARG A 53 9.68 13.85 -8.50
C ARG A 53 10.18 15.11 -7.78
N ALA A 54 11.11 15.85 -8.36
CA ALA A 54 11.62 17.10 -7.80
C ALA A 54 10.52 18.17 -7.69
N GLN A 55 9.72 18.38 -8.74
CA GLN A 55 8.60 19.32 -8.75
C GLN A 55 7.57 18.99 -7.67
N LEU A 56 7.34 17.71 -7.40
CA LEU A 56 6.40 17.22 -6.40
C LEU A 56 7.03 17.02 -5.01
N SER A 57 8.32 17.36 -4.84
CA SER A 57 9.08 17.14 -3.60
C SER A 57 9.05 15.68 -3.11
N ILE A 58 9.07 14.73 -4.05
CA ILE A 58 9.09 13.29 -3.79
C ILE A 58 10.54 12.82 -3.70
N THR A 59 10.90 12.20 -2.58
CA THR A 59 12.19 11.53 -2.38
C THR A 59 11.95 10.04 -2.20
N ILE A 60 12.69 9.20 -2.94
CA ILE A 60 12.64 7.75 -2.81
C ILE A 60 13.84 7.31 -1.96
N HIS A 61 13.57 6.57 -0.89
CA HIS A 61 14.60 5.91 -0.10
C HIS A 61 14.69 4.43 -0.52
N GLY A 62 15.90 3.90 -0.65
CA GLY A 62 16.12 2.51 -1.09
C GLY A 62 16.28 2.36 -2.61
N ASP A 63 15.90 1.19 -3.14
CA ASP A 63 16.08 0.87 -4.56
C ASP A 63 15.05 1.59 -5.45
N ALA A 64 15.51 2.65 -6.09
CA ALA A 64 14.70 3.47 -7.00
C ALA A 64 14.22 2.69 -8.24
N ALA A 65 14.89 1.61 -8.64
CA ALA A 65 14.46 0.78 -9.78
C ALA A 65 13.24 -0.07 -9.45
N ARG A 66 13.04 -0.39 -8.16
CA ARG A 66 11.84 -1.09 -7.69
C ARG A 66 10.63 -0.16 -7.63
N CYS A 67 10.85 1.13 -7.43
CA CYS A 67 9.80 2.13 -7.31
C CYS A 67 9.23 2.53 -8.69
N PRO A 68 7.95 2.26 -8.99
CA PRO A 68 7.31 2.68 -10.23
C PRO A 68 7.33 4.20 -10.43
N ASN A 69 7.10 4.63 -11.68
CA ASN A 69 7.05 6.04 -12.03
C ASN A 69 5.81 6.72 -11.40
N PRO A 70 5.92 7.99 -10.96
CA PRO A 70 4.78 8.72 -10.43
C PRO A 70 3.79 9.08 -11.54
N VAL A 71 2.49 9.00 -11.24
CA VAL A 71 1.42 9.36 -12.19
C VAL A 71 1.18 10.87 -12.22
N GLY A 72 0.83 11.41 -13.38
CA GLY A 72 0.49 12.83 -13.56
C GLY A 72 -0.98 13.15 -13.29
N SER A 73 -1.88 12.20 -13.53
CA SER A 73 -3.33 12.35 -13.44
C SER A 73 -4.02 11.09 -12.90
N PHE A 74 -5.30 11.18 -12.54
CA PHE A 74 -6.08 10.02 -12.05
C PHE A 74 -6.23 8.93 -13.11
N VAL A 75 -6.34 9.31 -14.39
CA VAL A 75 -6.50 8.37 -15.51
C VAL A 75 -5.24 7.52 -15.70
N GLN A 76 -4.07 8.12 -15.47
CA GLN A 76 -2.79 7.43 -15.57
C GLN A 76 -2.53 6.44 -14.43
N ALA A 77 -3.32 6.49 -13.34
CA ALA A 77 -3.25 5.53 -12.24
C ALA A 77 -3.93 4.18 -12.56
N SER A 78 -4.57 4.05 -13.74
CA SER A 78 -5.24 2.82 -14.18
C SER A 78 -6.28 2.29 -13.19
N PHE A 79 -6.98 3.20 -12.52
CA PHE A 79 -8.11 2.84 -11.68
C PHE A 79 -9.33 2.43 -12.52
N PRO A 80 -10.17 1.52 -12.01
CA PRO A 80 -11.48 1.28 -12.58
C PRO A 80 -12.32 2.55 -12.74
N GLN A 81 -13.15 2.59 -13.79
CA GLN A 81 -13.96 3.77 -14.13
C GLN A 81 -14.79 4.31 -12.95
N TYR A 82 -15.38 3.42 -12.14
CA TYR A 82 -16.20 3.84 -10.99
C TYR A 82 -15.42 4.65 -9.95
N ILE A 83 -14.11 4.41 -9.79
CA ILE A 83 -13.25 5.20 -8.90
C ILE A 83 -12.97 6.57 -9.51
N LEU A 84 -12.66 6.62 -10.81
CA LEU A 84 -12.45 7.87 -11.53
C LEU A 84 -13.69 8.76 -11.47
N ASP A 85 -14.88 8.19 -11.68
CA ASP A 85 -16.15 8.90 -11.59
C ASP A 85 -16.39 9.45 -10.17
N ALA A 86 -16.02 8.70 -9.12
CA ALA A 86 -16.12 9.16 -7.75
C ALA A 86 -15.16 10.33 -7.47
N LEU A 87 -13.92 10.26 -7.94
CA LEU A 87 -12.93 11.34 -7.80
C LEU A 87 -13.38 12.62 -8.50
N LEU A 88 -13.94 12.49 -9.70
CA LEU A 88 -14.50 13.61 -10.47
C LEU A 88 -15.74 14.21 -9.79
N LYS A 89 -16.64 13.39 -9.24
CA LYS A 89 -17.82 13.85 -8.51
C LYS A 89 -17.47 14.66 -7.27
N VAL A 90 -16.39 14.32 -6.59
CA VAL A 90 -15.89 15.05 -5.41
C VAL A 90 -15.15 16.34 -5.81
N GLY A 91 -14.90 16.54 -7.11
CA GLY A 91 -14.27 17.76 -7.63
C GLY A 91 -12.74 17.76 -7.51
N PHE A 92 -12.11 16.60 -7.37
CA PHE A 92 -10.65 16.53 -7.38
C PHE A 92 -10.13 16.73 -8.81
N SER A 93 -9.27 17.74 -8.99
CA SER A 93 -8.67 18.07 -10.29
C SER A 93 -7.38 17.29 -10.57
N ALA A 94 -6.60 17.00 -9.53
CA ALA A 94 -5.35 16.26 -9.68
C ALA A 94 -4.97 15.51 -8.39
N PRO A 95 -4.24 14.38 -8.50
CA PRO A 95 -3.71 13.69 -7.34
C PRO A 95 -2.64 14.52 -6.62
N THR A 96 -2.58 14.38 -5.29
CA THR A 96 -1.53 14.95 -4.45
C THR A 96 -0.19 14.24 -4.67
N ALA A 97 0.94 14.86 -4.29
CA ALA A 97 2.27 14.28 -4.48
C ALA A 97 2.42 12.85 -3.94
N ILE A 98 1.88 12.59 -2.74
CA ILE A 98 1.93 11.26 -2.14
C ILE A 98 1.06 10.24 -2.89
N GLN A 99 -0.09 10.65 -3.42
CA GLN A 99 -0.96 9.77 -4.22
C GLN A 99 -0.31 9.42 -5.56
N ARG A 100 0.35 10.40 -6.20
CA ARG A 100 1.03 10.22 -7.48
C ARG A 100 2.08 9.12 -7.45
N GLN A 101 2.84 9.04 -6.36
CA GLN A 101 3.87 8.01 -6.18
C GLN A 101 3.34 6.76 -5.46
N GLY A 102 2.40 6.93 -4.53
CA GLY A 102 1.90 5.88 -3.66
C GLY A 102 0.98 4.89 -4.37
N TRP A 103 0.14 5.33 -5.31
CA TRP A 103 -0.78 4.42 -6.00
C TRP A 103 -0.06 3.38 -6.87
N PRO A 104 0.91 3.77 -7.73
CA PRO A 104 1.66 2.78 -8.50
C PRO A 104 2.39 1.76 -7.61
N VAL A 105 2.94 2.22 -6.47
CA VAL A 105 3.64 1.34 -5.52
C VAL A 105 2.69 0.34 -4.88
N ALA A 106 1.55 0.81 -4.38
CA ALA A 106 0.53 -0.01 -3.74
C ALA A 106 -0.08 -1.03 -4.72
N MET A 107 -0.37 -0.62 -5.95
CA MET A 107 -0.97 -1.49 -6.96
C MET A 107 0.00 -2.56 -7.49
N LYS A 108 1.31 -2.29 -7.47
CA LYS A 108 2.36 -3.25 -7.81
C LYS A 108 2.64 -4.25 -6.68
N GLY A 109 1.97 -4.10 -5.53
CA GLY A 109 2.10 -5.00 -4.38
C GLY A 109 3.47 -4.93 -3.69
N ILE A 110 4.21 -3.84 -3.91
CA ILE A 110 5.52 -3.58 -3.31
C ILE A 110 5.29 -3.04 -1.89
N ASP A 111 5.99 -3.65 -0.93
CA ASP A 111 6.01 -3.17 0.44
C ASP A 111 6.85 -1.88 0.54
N VAL A 112 6.39 -0.93 1.35
CA VAL A 112 6.94 0.45 1.46
C VAL A 112 7.65 0.71 2.77
#